data_AF-A0A7X1GJJ4-F1
#
_entry.id   AF-A0A7X1GJJ4-F1
#
_cell.length_a   1.000
_cell.length_b   1.000
_cell.length_c   1.000
_cell.angle_alpha   90.00
_cell.angle_beta   90.00
_cell.angle_gamma   90.00
#
_symmetry.space_group_name_H-M   'P 1'
#
loop_
_entity.id
_entity.type
_entity.pdbx_description
1 polymer ?
#
loop_
_entity_poly.entity_id
_entity_poly.type
_entity_poly.pdbx_seq_one_letter_code
_entity_poly.pdbx_strand_id
1 'polypeptide(L)'
;AMRGHFMLRGADHLRLSQQLIDANVATGYYFIGLFLKSGSAGLKQDTAMSLRYFRKAADQGSAQAQYAVGDILAPIDIAPDVARQMRRCAAEQDHGDAAIALGVDLKNEGRYQEALEVFQMGVVAGHESAAGRLEEAFRGHPSSDRLYYLGQQEDIERAERYKTIWRILANYSYADPKVPEINEILPLPPAKLPAWNGKLQWLETRLANVPPKKPSEVLIRQLAKAKLLEPATGRAMPGSSAFIKVGFPAPTCSSGQACPQTGYWQAVR
;
A
#
# COMPACT_ATOMS: atom_id res chain seq x y z
N ALA A 1 -14.08 6.17 26.32
CA ALA A 1 -13.10 5.57 25.39
C ALA A 1 -12.62 6.66 24.43
N MET A 2 -11.38 7.14 24.56
CA MET A 2 -10.84 8.20 23.72
C MET A 2 -10.55 7.68 22.31
N ARG A 3 -11.49 7.83 21.38
CA ARG A 3 -11.15 7.87 19.95
C ARG A 3 -10.52 9.23 19.66
N GLY A 4 -9.27 9.41 20.06
CA GLY A 4 -8.49 10.56 19.65
C GLY A 4 -8.20 10.42 18.16
N HIS A 5 -8.71 11.33 17.34
CA HIS A 5 -8.24 11.49 15.96
C HIS A 5 -6.81 12.03 16.03
N PHE A 6 -5.81 11.14 16.03
CA PHE A 6 -4.42 11.51 15.87
C PHE A 6 -4.22 11.96 14.42
N MET A 7 -4.26 13.27 14.17
CA MET A 7 -3.79 13.84 12.91
C MET A 7 -2.28 14.10 13.02
N LEU A 8 -1.51 13.41 12.20
CA LEU A 8 -0.08 13.70 12.06
C LEU A 8 0.08 15.11 11.46
N ARG A 9 0.99 15.91 12.02
CA ARG A 9 1.32 17.22 11.45
C ARG A 9 2.27 17.05 10.26
N GLY A 10 2.38 18.06 9.41
CA GLY A 10 3.33 18.06 8.30
C GLY A 10 4.77 17.72 8.72
N ALA A 11 5.24 18.29 9.83
CA ALA A 11 6.56 17.98 10.37
C ALA A 11 6.72 16.51 10.81
N ASP A 12 5.65 15.87 11.32
CA ASP A 12 5.68 14.45 11.67
C ASP A 12 5.77 13.55 10.43
N HIS A 13 5.02 13.88 9.38
CA HIS A 13 5.11 13.19 8.10
C HIS A 13 6.50 13.28 7.48
N LEU A 14 7.13 14.46 7.51
CA LEU A 14 8.49 14.66 7.04
C LEU A 14 9.49 13.82 7.86
N ARG A 15 9.41 13.90 9.19
CA ARG A 15 10.28 13.16 10.11
C ARG A 15 10.17 11.65 9.92
N LEU A 16 8.95 11.12 9.81
CA LEU A 16 8.73 9.68 9.58
C LEU A 16 9.26 9.24 8.21
N SER A 17 9.13 10.09 7.19
CA SER A 17 9.70 9.81 5.86
C SER A 17 11.22 9.80 5.88
N GLN A 18 11.85 10.70 6.64
CA GLN A 18 13.30 10.67 6.85
C GLN A 18 13.74 9.40 7.59
N GLN A 19 13.00 8.96 8.62
CA GLN A 19 13.30 7.71 9.32
C GLN A 19 13.22 6.49 8.40
N LEU A 20 12.30 6.48 7.42
CA LEU A 20 12.26 5.45 6.38
C LEU A 20 13.50 5.49 5.49
N ILE A 21 13.94 6.68 5.07
CA ILE A 21 15.17 6.85 4.28
C ILE A 21 16.40 6.36 5.05
N ASP A 22 16.53 6.74 6.32
CA ASP A 22 17.65 6.34 7.19
C ASP A 22 17.67 4.82 7.42
N ALA A 23 16.49 4.17 7.36
CA ALA A 23 16.32 2.73 7.42
C ALA A 23 16.46 2.03 6.05
N ASN A 24 16.89 2.74 5.00
CA ASN A 24 17.00 2.25 3.62
C ASN A 24 15.70 1.73 3.02
N VAL A 25 14.56 2.28 3.45
CA VAL A 25 13.24 1.97 2.87
C VAL A 25 12.94 2.95 1.74
N ALA A 26 12.93 2.45 0.50
CA ALA A 26 12.77 3.24 -0.72
C ALA A 26 11.55 4.18 -0.71
N THR A 27 10.43 3.74 -0.14
CA THR A 27 9.18 4.53 -0.04
C THR A 27 9.36 5.82 0.75
N GLY A 28 10.37 5.92 1.63
CA GLY A 28 10.72 7.19 2.29
C GLY A 28 11.04 8.30 1.28
N TYR A 29 11.83 8.00 0.26
CA TYR A 29 12.14 8.95 -0.82
C TYR A 29 10.89 9.33 -1.62
N TYR A 30 9.98 8.37 -1.87
CA TYR A 30 8.72 8.64 -2.55
C TYR A 30 7.86 9.66 -1.78
N PHE A 31 7.74 9.52 -0.46
CA PHE A 31 6.99 10.47 0.36
C PHE A 31 7.61 11.87 0.37
N ILE A 32 8.94 11.99 0.46
CA ILE A 32 9.61 13.29 0.31
C ILE A 32 9.32 13.90 -1.06
N GLY A 33 9.36 13.09 -2.13
CA GLY A 33 8.98 13.50 -3.48
C GLY A 33 7.55 14.07 -3.54
N LEU A 34 6.58 13.46 -2.86
CA LEU A 34 5.21 13.97 -2.77
C LEU A 34 5.12 15.31 -2.02
N PHE A 35 5.87 15.48 -0.94
CA PHE A 35 5.90 16.74 -0.19
C PHE A 35 6.51 17.87 -1.00
N LEU A 36 7.60 17.61 -1.74
CA LEU A 36 8.20 18.57 -2.68
C LEU A 36 7.26 18.89 -3.84
N LYS A 37 6.51 17.90 -4.38
CA LYS A 37 5.53 18.13 -5.45
C LYS A 37 4.42 19.08 -5.04
N SER A 38 3.96 18.95 -3.79
CA SER A 38 2.80 19.68 -3.25
C SER A 38 3.14 20.93 -2.44
N GLY A 39 4.42 21.13 -2.09
CA GLY A 39 4.82 22.19 -1.16
C GLY A 39 4.22 22.01 0.24
N SER A 40 4.26 20.78 0.76
CA SER A 40 3.69 20.43 2.05
C SER A 40 4.73 19.91 3.04
N ALA A 41 4.31 19.56 4.26
CA ALA A 41 5.19 19.03 5.31
C ALA A 41 6.36 19.96 5.72
N GLY A 42 6.25 21.27 5.45
CA GLY A 42 7.30 22.26 5.71
C GLY A 42 8.30 22.44 4.57
N LEU A 43 8.12 21.72 3.45
CA LEU A 43 8.91 21.90 2.24
C LEU A 43 8.21 22.87 1.28
N LYS A 44 8.98 23.70 0.59
CA LYS A 44 8.46 24.50 -0.53
C LYS A 44 8.24 23.60 -1.74
N GLN A 45 7.28 23.99 -2.58
CA GLN A 45 7.04 23.26 -3.83
C GLN A 45 8.28 23.35 -4.73
N ASP A 46 8.80 22.19 -5.13
CA ASP A 46 9.90 22.05 -6.07
C ASP A 46 9.69 20.79 -6.91
N THR A 47 9.13 20.98 -8.10
CA THR A 47 8.82 19.89 -9.02
C THR A 47 10.08 19.19 -9.53
N ALA A 48 11.16 19.94 -9.80
CA ALA A 48 12.38 19.36 -10.33
C ALA A 48 13.04 18.43 -9.29
N MET A 49 13.07 18.86 -8.03
CA MET A 49 13.59 18.04 -6.94
C MET A 49 12.67 16.85 -6.66
N SER A 50 11.35 17.04 -6.68
CA SER A 50 10.37 15.96 -6.57
C SER A 50 10.63 14.82 -7.56
N LEU A 51 10.86 15.14 -8.84
CA LEU A 51 11.17 14.16 -9.88
C LEU A 51 12.46 13.37 -9.58
N ARG A 52 13.50 14.03 -9.05
CA ARG A 52 14.73 13.35 -8.62
C ARG A 52 14.49 12.36 -7.47
N TYR A 53 13.65 12.74 -6.51
CA TYR A 53 13.27 11.87 -5.40
C TYR A 53 12.42 10.68 -5.85
N PHE A 54 11.44 10.89 -6.74
CA PHE A 54 10.70 9.77 -7.33
C PHE A 54 11.62 8.83 -8.10
N ARG A 55 12.54 9.37 -8.90
CA ARG A 55 13.49 8.51 -9.62
C ARG A 55 14.35 7.70 -8.66
N LYS A 56 14.91 8.34 -7.62
CA LYS A 56 15.71 7.66 -6.59
C LYS A 56 14.92 6.55 -5.89
N ALA A 57 13.66 6.82 -5.54
CA ALA A 57 12.78 5.83 -4.93
C ALA A 57 12.47 4.65 -5.87
N ALA A 58 12.24 4.93 -7.15
CA ALA A 58 11.98 3.90 -8.17
C ALA A 58 13.21 3.01 -8.40
N ASP A 59 14.40 3.61 -8.49
CA ASP A 59 15.68 2.90 -8.61
C ASP A 59 15.98 2.02 -7.39
N GLN A 60 15.42 2.34 -6.22
CA GLN A 60 15.51 1.54 -5.01
C GLN A 60 14.35 0.55 -4.82
N GLY A 61 13.45 0.43 -5.81
CA GLY A 61 12.39 -0.57 -5.80
C GLY A 61 11.09 -0.16 -5.09
N SER A 62 10.82 1.14 -4.88
CA SER A 62 9.48 1.54 -4.42
C SER A 62 8.46 1.36 -5.55
N ALA A 63 7.51 0.44 -5.39
CA ALA A 63 6.44 0.21 -6.36
C ALA A 63 5.63 1.48 -6.69
N GLN A 64 5.33 2.31 -5.68
CA GLN A 64 4.62 3.59 -5.88
C GLN A 64 5.43 4.56 -6.73
N ALA A 65 6.75 4.62 -6.50
CA ALA A 65 7.63 5.48 -7.27
C ALA A 65 7.87 4.96 -8.69
N GLN A 66 7.98 3.64 -8.87
CA GLN A 66 8.05 3.02 -10.18
C GLN A 66 6.79 3.32 -10.99
N TYR A 67 5.61 3.20 -10.38
CA TYR A 67 4.36 3.62 -11.02
C TYR A 67 4.37 5.11 -11.38
N ALA A 68 4.73 6.00 -10.44
CA ALA A 68 4.76 7.44 -10.66
C ALA A 68 5.75 7.85 -11.77
N VAL A 69 6.97 7.28 -11.78
CA VAL A 69 7.96 7.50 -12.84
C VAL A 69 7.49 6.91 -14.16
N GLY A 70 6.88 5.72 -14.14
CA GLY A 70 6.28 5.10 -15.31
C GLY A 70 5.22 6.00 -15.94
N ASP A 71 4.38 6.65 -15.13
CA ASP A 71 3.35 7.56 -15.63
C ASP A 71 3.93 8.81 -16.29
N ILE A 72 5.02 9.35 -15.74
CA ILE A 72 5.76 10.47 -16.34
C ILE A 72 6.39 10.09 -17.68
N LEU A 73 6.87 8.85 -17.83
CA LEU A 73 7.54 8.37 -19.03
C LEU A 73 6.59 7.79 -20.09
N ALA A 74 5.33 7.57 -19.74
CA ALA A 74 4.33 6.92 -20.58
C ALA A 74 4.00 7.62 -21.91
N PRO A 75 4.06 8.96 -22.04
CA PRO A 75 3.85 9.61 -23.33
C PRO A 75 4.76 9.04 -24.42
N ILE A 76 4.19 8.86 -25.63
CA ILE A 76 4.84 8.18 -26.75
C ILE A 76 6.14 8.86 -27.22
N ASP A 77 6.25 10.16 -26.98
CA ASP A 77 7.37 11.02 -27.33
C ASP A 77 8.47 11.09 -26.25
N ILE A 78 8.32 10.35 -25.14
CA ILE A 78 9.29 10.33 -24.04
C ILE A 78 10.00 8.97 -23.96
N ALA A 79 9.41 7.98 -23.30
CA ALA A 79 10.04 6.66 -23.11
C ALA A 79 9.00 5.57 -22.75
N PRO A 80 8.04 5.27 -23.66
CA PRO A 80 6.93 4.36 -23.37
C PRO A 80 7.37 2.92 -23.02
N ASP A 81 8.47 2.43 -23.60
CA ASP A 81 9.01 1.11 -23.26
C ASP A 81 9.53 1.06 -21.81
N VAL A 82 10.21 2.11 -21.36
CA VAL A 82 10.69 2.22 -19.98
C VAL A 82 9.49 2.39 -19.04
N ALA A 83 8.47 3.13 -19.44
CA ALA A 83 7.22 3.25 -18.68
C ALA A 83 6.54 1.89 -18.45
N ARG A 84 6.44 1.06 -19.49
CA ARG A 84 5.92 -0.31 -19.37
C ARG A 84 6.74 -1.16 -18.42
N GLN A 85 8.07 -1.10 -18.52
CA GLN A 85 8.96 -1.84 -17.61
C GLN A 85 8.75 -1.41 -16.15
N MET A 86 8.70 -0.11 -15.89
CA MET A 86 8.47 0.44 -14.55
C MET A 86 7.09 0.04 -13.99
N ARG A 87 6.04 0.14 -14.81
CA ARG A 87 4.69 -0.30 -14.41
C ARG A 87 4.64 -1.81 -14.16
N ARG A 88 5.36 -2.62 -14.93
CA ARG A 88 5.45 -4.08 -14.72
C ARG A 88 6.12 -4.41 -13.39
N CYS A 89 7.27 -3.81 -13.09
CA CYS A 89 7.93 -4.00 -11.80
C CYS A 89 7.03 -3.59 -10.62
N ALA A 90 6.28 -2.50 -10.75
CA ALA A 90 5.32 -2.08 -9.72
C ALA A 90 4.15 -3.07 -9.58
N ALA A 91 3.60 -3.56 -10.70
CA ALA A 91 2.51 -4.55 -10.69
C ALA A 91 2.93 -5.89 -10.07
N GLU A 92 4.16 -6.35 -10.32
CA GLU A 92 4.74 -7.55 -9.70
C GLU A 92 4.94 -7.43 -8.18
N GLN A 93 4.91 -6.20 -7.66
CA GLN A 93 4.93 -5.89 -6.22
C GLN A 93 3.52 -5.56 -5.68
N ASP A 94 2.48 -6.11 -6.33
CA ASP A 94 1.07 -5.94 -5.99
C ASP A 94 0.55 -4.49 -6.08
N HIS A 95 1.17 -3.62 -6.90
CA HIS A 95 0.64 -2.28 -7.15
C HIS A 95 -0.49 -2.29 -8.17
N GLY A 96 -1.73 -2.34 -7.69
CA GLY A 96 -2.91 -2.50 -8.54
C GLY A 96 -3.10 -1.42 -9.61
N ASP A 97 -2.88 -0.13 -9.30
CA ASP A 97 -2.98 0.93 -10.33
C ASP A 97 -1.95 0.75 -11.47
N ALA A 98 -0.77 0.22 -11.16
CA ALA A 98 0.27 -0.03 -12.14
C ALA A 98 -0.12 -1.20 -13.06
N ALA A 99 -0.72 -2.25 -12.49
CA ALA A 99 -1.30 -3.35 -13.24
C ALA A 99 -2.42 -2.86 -14.18
N ILE A 100 -3.31 -1.99 -13.71
CA ILE A 100 -4.35 -1.39 -14.56
C ILE A 100 -3.75 -0.57 -15.69
N ALA A 101 -2.83 0.34 -15.37
CA ALA A 101 -2.23 1.23 -16.37
C ALA A 101 -1.46 0.43 -17.43
N LEU A 102 -0.69 -0.58 -17.02
CA LEU A 102 0.04 -1.47 -17.94
C LEU A 102 -0.91 -2.35 -18.76
N GLY A 103 -1.93 -2.94 -18.15
CA GLY A 103 -2.90 -3.77 -18.87
C GLY A 103 -3.67 -2.99 -19.94
N VAL A 104 -4.04 -1.73 -19.65
CA VAL A 104 -4.68 -0.84 -20.63
C VAL A 104 -3.72 -0.45 -21.75
N ASP A 105 -2.46 -0.13 -21.42
CA ASP A 105 -1.42 0.18 -22.41
C ASP A 105 -1.20 -0.99 -23.38
N LEU A 106 -0.97 -2.19 -22.85
CA LEU A 106 -0.77 -3.42 -23.63
C LEU A 106 -1.99 -3.76 -24.50
N LYS A 107 -3.21 -3.61 -23.96
CA LYS A 107 -4.45 -3.78 -24.74
C LYS A 107 -4.48 -2.82 -25.92
N ASN A 108 -4.16 -1.55 -25.70
CA ASN A 108 -4.18 -0.54 -26.76
C ASN A 108 -3.13 -0.83 -27.86
N GLU A 109 -2.03 -1.49 -27.52
CA GLU A 109 -1.03 -2.01 -28.48
C GLU A 109 -1.46 -3.32 -29.18
N GLY A 110 -2.63 -3.89 -28.83
CA GLY A 110 -3.08 -5.18 -29.35
C GLY A 110 -2.43 -6.40 -28.69
N ARG A 111 -1.65 -6.20 -27.61
CA ARG A 111 -0.96 -7.26 -26.84
C ARG A 111 -1.90 -7.87 -25.81
N TYR A 112 -2.99 -8.44 -26.29
CA TYR A 112 -4.12 -8.85 -25.45
C TYR A 112 -3.79 -9.93 -24.40
N GLN A 113 -2.96 -10.90 -24.76
CA GLN A 113 -2.55 -11.96 -23.83
C GLN A 113 -1.74 -11.41 -22.65
N GLU A 114 -0.79 -10.52 -22.93
CA GLU A 114 -0.02 -9.88 -21.86
C GLU A 114 -0.89 -8.95 -21.01
N ALA A 115 -1.87 -8.27 -21.62
CA ALA A 115 -2.83 -7.46 -20.89
C ALA A 115 -3.68 -8.30 -19.92
N LEU A 116 -4.15 -9.49 -20.34
CA LEU A 116 -4.84 -10.44 -19.47
C LEU A 116 -3.99 -10.84 -18.26
N GLU A 117 -2.72 -11.21 -18.51
CA GLU A 117 -1.78 -11.61 -17.46
C GLU A 117 -1.57 -10.48 -16.44
N VAL A 118 -1.37 -9.26 -16.92
CA VAL A 118 -1.18 -8.10 -16.06
C VAL A 118 -2.46 -7.73 -15.30
N PHE A 119 -3.64 -7.80 -15.92
CA PHE A 119 -4.89 -7.63 -15.17
C PHE A 119 -5.06 -8.73 -14.11
N GLN A 120 -4.67 -9.97 -14.39
CA GLN A 120 -4.69 -11.06 -13.42
C GLN A 120 -3.76 -10.77 -12.22
N MET A 121 -2.57 -10.19 -12.45
CA MET A 121 -1.70 -9.68 -11.36
C MET A 121 -2.42 -8.61 -10.53
N GLY A 122 -3.18 -7.72 -11.17
CA GLY A 122 -4.03 -6.75 -10.46
C GLY A 122 -5.07 -7.41 -9.56
N VAL A 123 -5.65 -8.55 -9.97
CA VAL A 123 -6.58 -9.32 -9.13
C VAL A 123 -5.86 -10.01 -7.98
N VAL A 124 -4.65 -10.56 -8.19
CA VAL A 124 -3.79 -11.09 -7.12
C VAL A 124 -3.57 -10.04 -6.03
N ALA A 125 -3.26 -8.82 -6.46
CA ALA A 125 -3.09 -7.65 -5.60
C ALA A 125 -4.37 -7.18 -4.89
N GLY A 126 -5.53 -7.75 -5.25
CA GLY A 126 -6.85 -7.42 -4.71
C GLY A 126 -7.47 -6.15 -5.29
N HIS A 127 -7.01 -5.69 -6.45
CA HIS A 127 -7.53 -4.50 -7.09
C HIS A 127 -8.84 -4.80 -7.83
N GLU A 128 -9.94 -4.22 -7.36
CA GLU A 128 -11.27 -4.51 -7.89
C GLU A 128 -11.39 -4.15 -9.37
N SER A 129 -10.88 -2.98 -9.78
CA SER A 129 -10.94 -2.56 -11.18
C SER A 129 -10.29 -3.57 -12.13
N ALA A 130 -9.32 -4.38 -11.67
CA ALA A 130 -8.67 -5.38 -12.51
C ALA A 130 -9.59 -6.59 -12.74
N ALA A 131 -10.30 -7.01 -11.68
CA ALA A 131 -11.33 -8.04 -11.79
C ALA A 131 -12.49 -7.59 -12.69
N GLY A 132 -12.89 -6.31 -12.62
CA GLY A 132 -13.91 -5.75 -13.52
C GLY A 132 -13.46 -5.69 -14.99
N ARG A 133 -12.18 -5.39 -15.25
CA ARG A 133 -11.62 -5.45 -16.62
C ARG A 133 -11.65 -6.86 -17.18
N LEU A 134 -11.30 -7.86 -16.36
CA LEU A 134 -11.33 -9.27 -16.76
C LEU A 134 -12.76 -9.79 -16.91
N GLU A 135 -13.69 -9.38 -16.05
CA GLU A 135 -15.11 -9.67 -16.27
C GLU A 135 -15.54 -9.23 -17.66
N GLU A 136 -15.37 -7.95 -17.98
CA GLU A 136 -15.82 -7.37 -19.25
C GLU A 136 -15.11 -8.03 -20.43
N ALA A 137 -13.81 -8.35 -20.31
CA ALA A 137 -13.06 -9.04 -21.36
C ALA A 137 -13.72 -10.35 -21.82
N PHE A 138 -14.43 -11.06 -20.94
CA PHE A 138 -15.09 -12.34 -21.26
C PHE A 138 -16.58 -12.23 -21.59
N ARG A 139 -17.15 -11.01 -21.70
CA ARG A 139 -18.55 -10.76 -22.10
C ARG A 139 -18.78 -10.73 -23.62
N GLY A 140 -17.79 -11.10 -24.43
CA GLY A 140 -17.98 -11.23 -25.89
C GLY A 140 -18.07 -9.90 -26.64
N HIS A 141 -17.41 -8.84 -26.14
CA HIS A 141 -17.43 -7.53 -26.80
C HIS A 141 -16.90 -7.57 -28.23
N PRO A 142 -17.51 -6.83 -29.19
CA PRO A 142 -16.98 -6.73 -30.54
C PRO A 142 -15.68 -5.90 -30.56
N SER A 143 -14.85 -6.08 -31.59
CA SER A 143 -13.59 -5.33 -31.75
C SER A 143 -13.77 -3.81 -31.89
N SER A 144 -14.99 -3.34 -32.22
CA SER A 144 -15.35 -1.93 -32.19
C SER A 144 -15.43 -1.35 -30.77
N ASP A 145 -15.68 -2.17 -29.75
CA ASP A 145 -15.62 -1.76 -28.35
C ASP A 145 -14.18 -1.71 -27.87
N ARG A 146 -13.52 -0.59 -28.15
CA ARG A 146 -12.13 -0.35 -27.73
C ARG A 146 -11.98 -0.31 -26.20
N LEU A 147 -13.05 -0.11 -25.43
CA LEU A 147 -12.95 -0.01 -23.98
C LEU A 147 -12.69 -1.37 -23.35
N TYR A 148 -13.42 -2.40 -23.79
CA TYR A 148 -13.41 -3.73 -23.18
C TYR A 148 -12.88 -4.86 -24.06
N TYR A 149 -12.73 -4.66 -25.36
CA TYR A 149 -12.20 -5.69 -26.25
C TYR A 149 -10.76 -6.09 -25.88
N LEU A 150 -10.57 -7.39 -25.63
CA LEU A 150 -9.29 -8.01 -25.25
C LEU A 150 -9.04 -9.31 -26.03
N GLY A 151 -9.65 -9.45 -27.21
CA GLY A 151 -9.44 -10.60 -28.10
C GLY A 151 -9.90 -11.95 -27.53
N GLN A 152 -10.77 -11.97 -26.52
CA GLN A 152 -11.26 -13.19 -25.91
C GLN A 152 -12.57 -13.66 -26.54
N GLN A 153 -12.78 -14.98 -26.52
CA GLN A 153 -14.09 -15.57 -26.78
C GLN A 153 -15.00 -15.32 -25.58
N GLU A 154 -16.30 -15.24 -25.83
CA GLU A 154 -17.29 -15.13 -24.76
C GLU A 154 -17.20 -16.36 -23.84
N ASP A 155 -17.05 -16.10 -22.54
CA ASP A 155 -17.00 -17.10 -21.47
C ASP A 155 -17.79 -16.53 -20.28
N ILE A 156 -19.11 -16.73 -20.33
CA ILE A 156 -20.05 -16.17 -19.34
C ILE A 156 -19.78 -16.72 -17.94
N GLU A 157 -19.37 -18.00 -17.82
CA GLU A 157 -19.04 -18.58 -16.52
C GLU A 157 -17.83 -17.86 -15.90
N ARG A 158 -16.76 -17.66 -16.67
CA ARG A 158 -15.58 -16.91 -16.23
C ARG A 158 -15.92 -15.46 -15.91
N ALA A 159 -16.72 -14.80 -16.73
CA ALA A 159 -17.15 -13.42 -16.50
C ALA A 159 -17.91 -13.29 -15.17
N GLU A 160 -18.90 -14.14 -14.88
CA GLU A 160 -19.67 -14.07 -13.63
C GLU A 160 -18.82 -14.42 -12.38
N ARG A 161 -17.78 -15.26 -12.53
CA ARG A 161 -16.80 -15.50 -11.46
C ARG A 161 -15.95 -14.24 -11.20
N TYR A 162 -15.40 -13.60 -12.24
CA TYR A 162 -14.66 -12.33 -12.07
C TYR A 162 -15.55 -11.23 -11.48
N LYS A 163 -16.80 -11.12 -11.89
CA LYS A 163 -17.78 -10.19 -11.31
C LYS A 163 -18.02 -10.44 -9.83
N THR A 164 -18.11 -11.72 -9.43
CA THR A 164 -18.25 -12.09 -8.01
C THR A 164 -17.04 -11.63 -7.21
N ILE A 165 -15.84 -11.87 -7.74
CA ILE A 165 -14.58 -11.42 -7.13
C ILE A 165 -14.52 -9.88 -7.09
N TRP A 166 -14.82 -9.20 -8.19
CA TRP A 166 -14.91 -7.74 -8.27
C TRP A 166 -15.81 -7.17 -7.17
N ARG A 167 -17.02 -7.72 -6.97
CA ARG A 167 -17.93 -7.29 -5.90
C ARG A 167 -17.32 -7.45 -4.51
N ILE A 168 -16.67 -8.58 -4.24
CA ILE A 168 -16.00 -8.83 -2.97
C ILE A 168 -14.87 -7.80 -2.78
N LEU A 169 -13.98 -7.64 -3.76
CA LEU A 169 -12.86 -6.71 -3.68
C LEU A 169 -13.34 -5.26 -3.51
N ALA A 170 -14.35 -4.83 -4.26
CA ALA A 170 -14.91 -3.49 -4.14
C ALA A 170 -15.50 -3.22 -2.76
N ASN A 171 -16.28 -4.16 -2.22
CA ASN A 171 -16.90 -4.05 -0.90
C ASN A 171 -15.88 -3.99 0.25
N TYR A 172 -14.69 -4.55 0.03
CA TYR A 172 -13.64 -4.67 1.05
C TYR A 172 -12.36 -3.89 0.71
N SER A 173 -12.38 -3.05 -0.33
CA SER A 173 -11.22 -2.28 -0.83
C SER A 173 -10.49 -1.49 0.26
N TYR A 174 -11.24 -0.92 1.21
CA TYR A 174 -10.72 -0.20 2.38
C TYR A 174 -9.81 -1.04 3.30
N ALA A 175 -9.76 -2.34 3.08
CA ALA A 175 -9.05 -3.28 3.93
C ALA A 175 -7.98 -4.10 3.21
N ASP A 176 -7.58 -3.65 2.02
CA ASP A 176 -6.48 -4.21 1.23
C ASP A 176 -6.58 -5.74 1.06
N PRO A 177 -7.66 -6.22 0.40
CA PRO A 177 -7.79 -7.65 0.12
C PRO A 177 -6.65 -8.16 -0.76
N LYS A 178 -6.39 -9.46 -0.71
CA LYS A 178 -5.45 -10.17 -1.60
C LYS A 178 -6.10 -11.44 -2.10
N VAL A 179 -5.79 -11.83 -3.34
CA VAL A 179 -6.31 -13.04 -3.99
C VAL A 179 -5.17 -13.85 -4.63
N PRO A 180 -4.16 -14.30 -3.85
CA PRO A 180 -3.05 -15.10 -4.39
C PRO A 180 -3.53 -16.39 -5.07
N GLU A 181 -4.69 -16.92 -4.66
CA GLU A 181 -5.31 -18.12 -5.21
C GLU A 181 -6.05 -17.91 -6.54
N ILE A 182 -6.00 -16.70 -7.15
CA ILE A 182 -6.81 -16.40 -8.34
C ILE A 182 -6.55 -17.36 -9.51
N ASN A 183 -5.32 -17.84 -9.70
CA ASN A 183 -5.00 -18.79 -10.77
C ASN A 183 -5.50 -20.21 -10.48
N GLU A 184 -5.79 -20.53 -9.22
CA GLU A 184 -6.46 -21.79 -8.81
C GLU A 184 -7.98 -21.70 -8.99
N ILE A 185 -8.55 -20.49 -9.02
CA ILE A 185 -9.99 -20.24 -9.19
C ILE A 185 -10.34 -19.98 -10.67
N LEU A 186 -9.53 -19.17 -11.34
CA LEU A 186 -9.71 -18.61 -12.69
C LEU A 186 -8.37 -18.64 -13.45
N PRO A 187 -7.82 -19.82 -13.79
CA PRO A 187 -6.64 -19.90 -14.64
C PRO A 187 -6.97 -19.31 -16.01
N LEU A 188 -6.11 -18.44 -16.55
CA LEU A 188 -6.35 -17.78 -17.83
C LEU A 188 -6.52 -18.80 -18.98
N PRO A 189 -7.28 -18.47 -20.04
CA PRO A 189 -7.40 -19.33 -21.22
C PRO A 189 -6.01 -19.71 -21.78
N PRO A 190 -5.84 -20.93 -22.34
CA PRO A 190 -6.89 -21.90 -22.70
C PRO A 190 -7.29 -22.87 -21.57
N ALA A 191 -6.84 -22.65 -20.32
CA ALA A 191 -7.13 -23.56 -19.22
C ALA A 191 -8.64 -23.63 -18.91
N LYS A 192 -9.14 -24.84 -18.62
CA LYS A 192 -10.52 -25.07 -18.20
C LYS A 192 -10.73 -24.57 -16.78
N LEU A 193 -11.94 -24.06 -16.51
CA LEU A 193 -12.29 -23.59 -15.17
C LEU A 193 -12.40 -24.75 -14.17
N PRO A 194 -11.71 -24.69 -13.03
CA PRO A 194 -11.88 -25.65 -11.95
C PRO A 194 -13.20 -25.41 -11.21
N ALA A 195 -13.62 -26.36 -10.37
CA ALA A 195 -14.76 -26.15 -9.49
C ALA A 195 -14.44 -25.05 -8.47
N TRP A 196 -15.39 -24.13 -8.25
CA TRP A 196 -15.23 -23.05 -7.27
C TRP A 196 -16.54 -22.84 -6.51
N ASN A 197 -16.43 -22.63 -5.20
CA ASN A 197 -17.55 -22.48 -4.29
C ASN A 197 -18.01 -21.02 -4.10
N GLY A 198 -17.46 -20.08 -4.88
CA GLY A 198 -17.81 -18.65 -4.79
C GLY A 198 -17.13 -17.89 -3.63
N LYS A 199 -16.15 -18.50 -2.95
CA LYS A 199 -15.48 -17.90 -1.78
C LYS A 199 -14.01 -17.61 -2.04
N LEU A 200 -13.48 -16.62 -1.31
CA LEU A 200 -12.06 -16.26 -1.28
C LEU A 200 -11.47 -16.57 0.10
N GLN A 201 -10.27 -17.11 0.14
CA GLN A 201 -9.59 -17.48 1.40
C GLN A 201 -9.41 -16.25 2.30
N TRP A 202 -9.08 -15.10 1.70
CA TRP A 202 -8.96 -13.83 2.40
C TRP A 202 -10.26 -13.43 3.11
N LEU A 203 -11.41 -13.59 2.45
CA LEU A 203 -12.71 -13.21 3.02
C LEU A 203 -13.09 -14.15 4.16
N GLU A 204 -12.87 -15.46 4.00
CA GLU A 204 -13.14 -16.43 5.08
C GLU A 204 -12.27 -16.14 6.31
N THR A 205 -10.97 -15.88 6.11
CA THR A 205 -10.04 -15.52 7.19
C THR A 205 -10.48 -14.24 7.90
N ARG A 206 -10.88 -13.23 7.14
CA ARG A 206 -11.36 -11.95 7.68
C ARG A 206 -12.64 -12.11 8.49
N LEU A 207 -13.62 -12.85 7.97
CA LEU A 207 -14.91 -13.07 8.64
C LEU A 207 -14.77 -13.95 9.89
N ALA A 208 -13.82 -14.90 9.89
CA ALA A 208 -13.48 -15.67 11.08
C ALA A 208 -12.96 -14.77 12.22
N ASN A 209 -12.40 -13.60 11.88
CA ASN A 209 -11.95 -12.56 12.82
C ASN A 209 -11.11 -13.12 13.98
N VAL A 210 -10.27 -14.11 13.67
CA VAL A 210 -9.40 -14.76 14.65
C VAL A 210 -8.32 -13.76 15.05
N PRO A 211 -8.20 -13.38 16.33
CA PRO A 211 -7.17 -12.42 16.75
C PRO A 211 -5.77 -12.93 16.39
N PRO A 212 -4.88 -12.07 15.87
CA PRO A 212 -3.52 -12.48 15.59
C PRO A 212 -2.87 -13.01 16.86
N LYS A 213 -2.03 -14.03 16.71
CA LYS A 213 -1.29 -14.59 17.85
C LYS A 213 -0.46 -13.48 18.49
N LYS A 214 -0.62 -13.30 19.81
CA LYS A 214 0.18 -12.33 20.56
C LYS A 214 1.67 -12.64 20.36
N PRO A 215 2.52 -11.63 20.13
CA PRO A 215 3.96 -11.80 20.15
C PRO A 215 4.42 -12.46 21.46
N SER A 216 5.53 -13.19 21.42
CA SER A 216 6.09 -13.77 22.65
C SER A 216 6.48 -12.67 23.64
N GLU A 217 6.39 -12.95 24.94
CA GLU A 217 6.82 -11.98 25.97
C GLU A 217 8.28 -11.56 25.80
N VAL A 218 9.13 -12.50 25.34
CA VAL A 218 10.53 -12.25 25.01
C VAL A 218 10.64 -11.17 23.93
N LEU A 219 9.88 -11.30 22.84
CA LEU A 219 9.90 -10.32 21.75
C LEU A 219 9.36 -8.96 22.22
N ILE A 220 8.27 -8.95 23.01
CA ILE A 220 7.72 -7.71 23.58
C ILE A 220 8.77 -6.98 24.41
N ARG A 221 9.46 -7.68 25.32
CA ARG A 221 10.51 -7.10 26.16
C ARG A 221 11.70 -6.61 25.34
N GLN A 222 12.12 -7.36 24.32
CA GLN A 222 13.21 -6.98 23.43
C GLN A 222 12.89 -5.68 22.67
N LEU A 223 11.72 -5.61 22.03
CA LEU A 223 11.29 -4.43 21.27
C LEU A 223 11.09 -3.20 22.18
N ALA A 224 10.48 -3.41 23.36
CA ALA A 224 10.30 -2.34 24.34
C ALA A 224 11.64 -1.79 24.83
N LYS A 225 12.59 -2.67 25.19
CA LYS A 225 13.95 -2.26 25.59
C LYS A 225 14.65 -1.47 24.48
N ALA A 226 14.57 -1.94 23.23
CA ALA A 226 15.21 -1.29 22.08
C ALA A 226 14.66 0.13 21.80
N LYS A 227 13.42 0.42 22.23
CA LYS A 227 12.77 1.74 22.06
C LYS A 227 12.69 2.54 23.37
N LEU A 228 13.30 2.04 24.45
CA LEU A 228 13.20 2.61 25.80
C LEU A 228 11.73 2.81 26.22
N LEU A 229 10.92 1.77 26.06
CA LEU A 229 9.51 1.72 26.45
C LEU A 229 9.31 0.74 27.59
N GLU A 230 8.32 1.02 28.45
CA GLU A 230 7.83 0.09 29.46
C GLU A 230 7.14 -1.12 28.79
N PRO A 231 7.62 -2.38 28.95
CA PRO A 231 7.11 -3.52 28.19
C PRO A 231 5.61 -3.80 28.38
N ALA A 232 5.08 -3.55 29.58
CA ALA A 232 3.67 -3.82 29.89
C ALA A 232 2.71 -2.78 29.31
N THR A 233 3.17 -1.54 29.11
CA THR A 233 2.29 -0.40 28.77
C THR A 233 2.64 0.26 27.44
N GLY A 234 3.84 0.00 26.90
CA GLY A 234 4.38 0.69 25.72
C GLY A 234 4.73 2.17 25.96
N ARG A 235 4.63 2.67 27.20
CA ARG A 235 4.91 4.07 27.52
C ARG A 235 6.41 4.35 27.42
N ALA A 236 6.75 5.51 26.84
CA ALA A 236 8.13 5.95 26.76
C ALA A 236 8.74 6.18 28.15
N MET A 237 9.94 5.63 28.37
CA MET A 237 10.74 5.82 29.57
C MET A 237 11.69 7.03 29.40
N PRO A 238 12.20 7.62 30.50
CA PRO A 238 13.23 8.65 30.43
C PRO A 238 14.41 8.19 29.56
N GLY A 239 14.85 9.06 28.64
CA GLY A 239 15.90 8.76 27.66
C GLY A 239 15.37 8.27 26.30
N SER A 240 14.10 7.88 26.20
CA SER A 240 13.45 7.65 24.90
C SER A 240 13.28 8.96 24.14
N SER A 241 13.48 8.95 22.82
CA SER A 241 13.19 10.10 21.95
C SER A 241 11.69 10.44 21.91
N ALA A 242 10.83 9.50 22.30
CA ALA A 242 9.38 9.69 22.41
C ALA A 242 8.93 10.12 23.81
N PHE A 243 9.87 10.34 24.75
CA PHE A 243 9.54 10.74 26.11
C PHE A 243 9.01 12.18 26.14
N ILE A 244 7.73 12.32 26.50
CA ILE A 244 7.08 13.64 26.61
C ILE A 244 7.45 14.24 27.96
N LYS A 245 8.19 15.35 27.93
CA LYS A 245 8.41 16.20 29.11
C LYS A 245 7.27 17.20 29.24
N VAL A 246 6.80 17.41 30.47
CA VAL A 246 5.80 18.45 30.75
C VAL A 246 6.44 19.82 30.51
N GLY A 247 5.74 20.68 29.77
CA GLY A 247 6.17 22.07 29.53
C GLY A 247 6.03 22.92 30.79
N PHE A 248 6.64 24.12 30.78
CA PHE A 248 6.48 25.05 31.89
C PHE A 248 5.08 25.70 31.90
N PRO A 249 4.47 25.92 33.07
CA PRO A 249 4.97 25.52 34.39
C PRO A 249 4.73 24.03 34.67
N ALA A 250 5.78 23.31 35.07
CA ALA A 250 5.68 21.92 35.48
C ALA A 250 5.22 21.83 36.94
N PRO A 251 4.41 20.82 37.33
CA PRO A 251 4.07 20.60 38.73
C PRO A 251 5.34 20.28 39.54
N THR A 252 5.35 20.67 40.81
CA THR A 252 6.48 20.46 41.74
C THR A 252 5.98 19.86 43.06
N CYS A 253 6.82 19.08 43.74
CA CYS A 253 6.56 18.59 45.09
C CYS A 253 7.88 18.57 45.90
N SER A 254 7.79 18.70 47.22
CA SER A 254 8.96 18.62 48.11
C SER A 254 9.25 17.19 48.55
N SER A 255 10.50 16.93 48.96
CA SER A 255 10.88 15.63 49.52
C SER A 255 9.97 15.23 50.68
N GLY A 256 9.43 14.02 50.64
CA GLY A 256 8.48 13.50 51.61
C GLY A 256 6.99 13.79 51.30
N GLN A 257 6.70 14.60 50.27
CA GLN A 257 5.32 14.80 49.78
C GLN A 257 4.95 13.80 48.69
N ALA A 258 3.66 13.46 48.61
CA ALA A 258 3.14 12.71 47.48
C ALA A 258 3.23 13.55 46.19
N CYS A 259 3.68 12.93 45.09
CA CYS A 259 3.70 13.58 43.79
C CYS A 259 2.26 13.87 43.32
N PRO A 260 1.95 15.09 42.83
CA PRO A 260 0.59 15.46 42.43
C PRO A 260 0.09 14.72 41.19
N GLN A 261 1.00 14.10 40.41
CA GLN A 261 0.69 13.31 39.24
C GLN A 261 1.61 12.08 39.16
N THR A 262 1.10 11.01 38.55
CA THR A 262 1.89 9.80 38.25
C THR A 262 2.83 10.06 37.07
N GLY A 263 4.06 9.56 37.14
CA GLY A 263 5.06 9.75 36.09
C GLY A 263 6.49 9.68 36.61
N TYR A 264 7.44 10.02 35.75
CA TYR A 264 8.85 10.14 36.13
C TYR A 264 9.14 11.58 36.57
N TRP A 265 9.71 11.73 37.76
CA TRP A 265 10.04 13.02 38.36
C TRP A 265 11.56 13.23 38.37
N GLN A 266 12.00 14.42 37.97
CA GLN A 266 13.40 14.81 38.03
C GLN A 266 13.63 15.65 39.27
N ALA A 267 14.58 15.24 40.12
CA ALA A 267 15.02 16.06 41.23
C ALA A 267 15.76 17.30 40.70
N VAL A 268 15.27 18.48 41.09
CA VAL A 268 15.93 19.77 40.88
C VAL A 268 16.67 20.13 42.17
N ARG A 269 17.95 20.47 42.07
CA ARG A 269 18.77 20.97 43.19
C ARG A 269 18.66 22.49 43.27
#